data_AF-A0A2H6K215-F1
#
_entry.id   AF-A0A2H6K215-F1
#
_cell.length_a   1.000
_cell.length_b   1.000
_cell.length_c   1.000
_cell.angle_alpha   90.00
_cell.angle_beta   90.00
_cell.angle_gamma   90.00
#
_symmetry.space_group_name_H-M   'P 1'
#
loop_
_entity.id
_entity.type
_entity.pdbx_description
1 polymer ?
#
loop_
_entity_poly.entity_id
_entity_poly.type
_entity_poly.pdbx_seq_one_letter_code
_entity_poly.pdbx_strand_id
1 'polypeptide(L)'
;MVSFGADGHLTGQIFGHHGLLEIYAHIYSTLFLFLVGICSIGVLYYYFRTSIFKYQGLLNGIFYTSLIGLGEALEHISSDPTVGSFFHYLHLISAPLALGFYLTSLDETFNGKGAKKAQGSWKKTVAVFILMLLIISVLASFSSSTWDVEIEVPFVLVTALPTLILAGVLLERSKIISESTLALTSLRVMLLGVSVLTISILAGRYGDFAHKAQVYIMFHQLQNISHVVTATALLIFVVTVAQIERLLTAPLNK
;
A
#
# COMPACT_ATOMS: atom_id res chain seq x y z
N MET A 1 6.82 -24.85 -23.53
CA MET A 1 7.79 -24.03 -24.27
C MET A 1 7.15 -22.68 -24.47
N VAL A 2 7.80 -21.57 -24.11
CA VAL A 2 7.20 -20.22 -24.18
C VAL A 2 7.05 -19.81 -25.64
N SER A 3 5.87 -19.32 -26.02
CA SER A 3 5.57 -18.83 -27.37
C SER A 3 4.60 -17.65 -27.33
N PHE A 4 4.69 -16.77 -28.31
CA PHE A 4 3.64 -15.79 -28.56
C PHE A 4 2.40 -16.51 -29.13
N GLY A 5 1.25 -16.24 -28.53
CA GLY A 5 -0.06 -16.57 -29.05
C GLY A 5 -0.42 -15.72 -30.27
N ALA A 6 -1.49 -16.11 -30.95
CA ALA A 6 -1.93 -15.47 -32.20
C ALA A 6 -2.43 -14.02 -32.01
N ASP A 7 -2.70 -13.62 -30.78
CA ASP A 7 -3.13 -12.29 -30.34
C ASP A 7 -1.95 -11.37 -29.96
N GLY A 8 -0.70 -11.85 -30.08
CA GLY A 8 0.49 -11.12 -29.67
C GLY A 8 0.78 -11.19 -28.16
N HIS A 9 -0.04 -11.92 -27.40
CA HIS A 9 0.17 -12.16 -25.98
C HIS A 9 0.98 -13.45 -25.77
N LEU A 10 1.83 -13.50 -24.74
CA LEU A 10 2.61 -14.70 -24.40
C LEU A 10 1.70 -15.78 -23.78
N THR A 11 1.76 -17.04 -24.26
CA THR A 11 0.85 -18.13 -23.85
C THR A 11 1.55 -19.33 -23.20
N GLY A 12 0.81 -20.12 -22.38
CA GLY A 12 1.23 -21.42 -21.80
C GLY A 12 1.65 -21.43 -20.31
N GLN A 13 1.15 -20.50 -19.49
CA GLN A 13 1.59 -20.19 -18.10
C GLN A 13 0.36 -19.60 -17.35
N ILE A 14 0.13 -19.80 -16.04
CA ILE A 14 -1.21 -19.58 -15.37
C ILE A 14 -1.52 -18.08 -15.00
N PHE A 15 -1.07 -17.01 -15.64
CA PHE A 15 -1.78 -16.34 -16.74
C PHE A 15 -1.32 -14.86 -16.76
N GLY A 16 -0.01 -14.63 -16.94
CA GLY A 16 0.55 -13.28 -17.11
C GLY A 16 2.05 -13.09 -16.82
N HIS A 17 2.68 -13.96 -16.02
CA HIS A 17 4.07 -13.75 -15.56
C HIS A 17 5.09 -14.75 -16.10
N HIS A 18 6.23 -14.21 -16.53
CA HIS A 18 7.20 -14.83 -17.43
C HIS A 18 8.18 -15.78 -16.74
N GLY A 19 7.78 -17.04 -16.53
CA GLY A 19 8.70 -18.20 -16.55
C GLY A 19 9.92 -18.22 -15.60
N LEU A 20 9.92 -17.43 -14.54
CA LEU A 20 10.94 -17.42 -13.49
C LEU A 20 10.26 -17.70 -12.15
N LEU A 21 11.01 -18.14 -11.13
CA LEU A 21 10.56 -18.13 -9.73
C LEU A 21 10.12 -16.73 -9.23
N GLU A 22 10.20 -15.72 -10.10
CA GLU A 22 9.81 -14.33 -9.95
C GLU A 22 8.37 -14.15 -9.48
N ILE A 23 7.38 -14.86 -10.04
CA ILE A 23 5.99 -14.74 -9.56
C ILE A 23 5.82 -15.23 -8.12
N TYR A 24 6.58 -16.26 -7.72
CA TYR A 24 6.57 -16.71 -6.32
C TYR A 24 7.27 -15.68 -5.43
N ALA A 25 8.41 -15.13 -5.84
CA ALA A 25 9.08 -14.06 -5.13
C ALA A 25 8.18 -12.83 -4.96
N HIS A 26 7.41 -12.52 -6.00
CA HIS A 26 6.42 -11.45 -6.01
C HIS A 26 5.31 -11.71 -5.00
N ILE A 27 4.61 -12.84 -5.09
CA ILE A 27 3.58 -13.25 -4.13
C ILE A 27 4.11 -13.27 -2.68
N TYR A 28 5.32 -13.77 -2.44
CA TYR A 28 5.89 -13.78 -1.09
C TYR A 28 6.21 -12.37 -0.60
N SER A 29 6.75 -11.50 -1.45
CA SER A 29 7.08 -10.12 -1.08
C SER A 29 5.82 -9.30 -0.77
N THR A 30 4.75 -9.49 -1.53
CA THR A 30 3.48 -8.78 -1.38
C THR A 30 2.72 -9.27 -0.13
N LEU A 31 2.68 -10.58 0.09
CA LEU A 31 2.14 -11.16 1.33
C LEU A 31 2.98 -10.77 2.56
N PHE A 32 4.29 -10.62 2.42
CA PHE A 32 5.15 -10.15 3.52
C PHE A 32 4.73 -8.74 3.98
N LEU A 33 4.47 -7.82 3.05
CA LEU A 33 3.93 -6.50 3.39
C LEU A 33 2.59 -6.60 4.12
N PHE A 34 1.66 -7.42 3.63
CA PHE A 34 0.38 -7.64 4.28
C PHE A 34 0.54 -8.16 5.71
N LEU A 35 1.30 -9.25 5.90
CA LEU A 35 1.49 -9.88 7.21
C LEU A 35 2.19 -8.96 8.20
N VAL A 36 3.25 -8.27 7.78
CA VAL A 36 3.95 -7.30 8.63
C VAL A 36 3.04 -6.14 9.01
N GLY A 37 2.18 -5.67 8.10
CA GLY A 37 1.21 -4.63 8.39
C GLY A 37 0.15 -5.06 9.41
N ILE A 38 -0.42 -6.27 9.29
CA ILE A 38 -1.35 -6.82 10.29
C ILE A 38 -0.66 -6.99 11.65
N CYS A 39 0.56 -7.54 11.67
CA CYS A 39 1.35 -7.65 12.90
C CYS A 39 1.61 -6.27 13.53
N SER A 40 1.92 -5.26 12.72
CA SER A 40 2.15 -3.88 13.16
C SER A 40 0.92 -3.26 13.80
N ILE A 41 -0.27 -3.48 13.22
CA ILE A 41 -1.55 -3.09 13.84
C ILE A 41 -1.72 -3.77 15.20
N GLY A 42 -1.42 -5.07 15.30
CA GLY A 42 -1.48 -5.82 16.56
C GLY A 42 -0.54 -5.26 17.63
N VAL A 43 0.70 -4.92 17.25
CA VAL A 43 1.69 -4.26 18.14
C VAL A 43 1.13 -2.93 18.64
N LEU A 44 0.65 -2.08 17.74
CA LEU A 44 0.08 -0.79 18.13
C LEU A 44 -1.15 -0.95 19.03
N TYR A 45 -2.03 -1.90 18.73
CA TYR A 45 -3.20 -2.20 19.56
C TYR A 45 -2.80 -2.59 20.99
N TYR A 46 -1.77 -3.44 21.12
CA TYR A 46 -1.25 -3.87 22.41
C TYR A 46 -0.70 -2.71 23.24
N TYR A 47 0.13 -1.84 22.65
CA TYR A 47 0.75 -0.72 23.35
C TYR A 47 -0.20 0.47 23.59
N PHE A 48 -1.14 0.72 22.67
CA PHE A 48 -2.05 1.86 22.73
C PHE A 48 -3.48 1.50 23.14
N ARG A 49 -3.72 0.35 23.79
CA ARG A 49 -5.06 -0.17 24.16
C ARG A 49 -5.97 0.84 24.86
N THR A 50 -5.43 1.76 25.66
CA THR A 50 -6.17 2.80 26.39
C THR A 50 -6.43 4.07 25.57
N SER A 51 -5.77 4.19 24.43
CA SER A 51 -5.66 5.40 23.62
C SER A 51 -6.00 5.16 22.15
N ILE A 52 -6.55 4.00 21.79
CA ILE A 52 -6.66 3.54 20.41
C ILE A 52 -7.43 4.52 19.50
N PHE A 53 -8.43 5.19 20.06
CA PHE A 53 -9.22 6.21 19.37
C PHE A 53 -8.42 7.48 19.04
N LYS A 54 -7.21 7.65 19.60
CA LYS A 54 -6.29 8.75 19.31
C LYS A 54 -5.35 8.49 18.13
N TYR A 55 -5.22 7.24 17.66
CA TYR A 55 -4.26 6.85 16.61
C TYR A 55 -4.96 6.20 15.40
N GLN A 56 -6.20 6.58 15.13
CA GLN A 56 -7.00 5.94 14.09
C GLN A 56 -6.44 6.22 12.69
N GLY A 57 -5.92 7.42 12.44
CA GLY A 57 -5.22 7.74 11.21
C GLY A 57 -4.02 6.81 11.00
N LEU A 58 -3.23 6.56 12.06
CA LEU A 58 -2.07 5.68 11.96
C LEU A 58 -2.49 4.23 11.66
N LEU A 59 -3.44 3.69 12.43
CA LEU A 59 -3.94 2.33 12.25
C LEU A 59 -4.54 2.11 10.86
N ASN A 60 -5.34 3.08 10.38
CA ASN A 60 -5.92 3.02 9.04
C ASN A 60 -4.84 3.12 7.96
N GLY A 61 -3.85 4.00 8.11
CA GLY A 61 -2.73 4.10 7.18
C GLY A 61 -1.98 2.78 7.02
N ILE A 62 -1.73 2.09 8.14
CA ILE A 62 -1.09 0.76 8.15
C ILE A 62 -2.02 -0.29 7.51
N PHE A 63 -3.31 -0.26 7.82
CA PHE A 63 -4.29 -1.17 7.25
C PHE A 63 -4.34 -1.06 5.71
N TYR A 64 -4.48 0.15 5.17
CA TYR A 64 -4.47 0.35 3.72
C TYR A 64 -3.11 0.02 3.10
N THR A 65 -2.00 0.31 3.77
CA THR A 65 -0.67 -0.17 3.31
C THR A 65 -0.61 -1.69 3.22
N SER A 66 -1.25 -2.39 4.15
CA SER A 66 -1.35 -3.86 4.14
C SER A 66 -2.20 -4.35 2.95
N LEU A 67 -3.28 -3.64 2.62
CA LEU A 67 -4.15 -3.95 1.47
C LEU A 67 -3.44 -3.78 0.12
N ILE A 68 -2.40 -2.94 0.03
CA ILE A 68 -1.54 -2.88 -1.16
C ILE A 68 -0.90 -4.26 -1.40
N GLY A 69 -0.27 -4.83 -0.37
CA GLY A 69 0.35 -6.16 -0.45
C GLY A 69 -0.66 -7.28 -0.67
N LEU A 70 -1.84 -7.21 -0.05
CA LEU A 70 -2.89 -8.20 -0.23
C LEU A 70 -3.47 -8.18 -1.65
N GLY A 71 -3.78 -7.00 -2.17
CA GLY A 71 -4.33 -6.85 -3.53
C GLY A 71 -3.35 -7.36 -4.57
N GLU A 72 -2.08 -6.97 -4.50
CA GLU A 72 -1.07 -7.46 -5.45
C GLU A 72 -0.90 -9.00 -5.35
N ALA A 73 -0.88 -9.58 -4.15
CA ALA A 73 -0.79 -11.04 -4.01
C ALA A 73 -1.99 -11.77 -4.64
N LEU A 74 -3.20 -11.35 -4.31
CA LEU A 74 -4.42 -12.06 -4.68
C LEU A 74 -4.81 -11.86 -6.14
N GLU A 75 -4.42 -10.72 -6.73
CA GLU A 75 -4.51 -10.48 -8.16
C GLU A 75 -3.85 -11.61 -8.96
N HIS A 76 -2.65 -12.03 -8.56
CA HIS A 76 -1.86 -13.04 -9.29
C HIS A 76 -2.16 -14.49 -8.89
N ILE A 77 -3.03 -14.71 -7.89
CA ILE A 77 -3.44 -16.05 -7.44
C ILE A 77 -4.74 -16.49 -8.11
N SER A 78 -5.59 -15.55 -8.53
CA SER A 78 -6.87 -15.85 -9.17
C SER A 78 -6.74 -16.03 -10.68
N SER A 79 -7.32 -17.10 -11.23
CA SER A 79 -7.49 -17.28 -12.67
C SER A 79 -8.76 -16.61 -13.22
N ASP A 80 -9.65 -16.13 -12.35
CA ASP A 80 -10.86 -15.39 -12.72
C ASP A 80 -10.50 -13.92 -13.00
N PRO A 81 -10.73 -13.40 -14.23
CA PRO A 81 -10.39 -12.02 -14.60
C PRO A 81 -11.09 -10.95 -13.75
N THR A 82 -12.34 -11.17 -13.35
CA THR A 82 -13.09 -10.23 -12.50
C THR A 82 -12.48 -10.17 -11.10
N VAL A 83 -12.10 -11.33 -10.56
CA VAL A 83 -11.42 -11.39 -9.25
C VAL A 83 -10.00 -10.80 -9.34
N GLY A 84 -9.27 -11.07 -10.42
CA GLY A 84 -7.96 -10.46 -10.70
C GLY A 84 -8.07 -8.93 -10.72
N SER A 85 -8.96 -8.38 -11.56
CA SER A 85 -9.21 -6.93 -11.64
C SER A 85 -9.71 -6.32 -10.32
N PHE A 86 -10.52 -7.05 -9.53
CA PHE A 86 -10.92 -6.58 -8.20
C PHE A 86 -9.70 -6.34 -7.30
N PHE A 87 -8.80 -7.32 -7.21
CA PHE A 87 -7.62 -7.22 -6.36
C PHE A 87 -6.58 -6.24 -6.94
N HIS A 88 -6.53 -6.13 -8.26
CA HIS A 88 -5.77 -5.10 -8.97
C HIS A 88 -6.15 -3.69 -8.50
N TYR A 89 -7.44 -3.36 -8.59
CA TYR A 89 -7.91 -2.04 -8.19
C TYR A 89 -7.84 -1.84 -6.67
N LEU A 90 -7.92 -2.92 -5.88
CA LEU A 90 -7.74 -2.87 -4.44
C LEU A 90 -6.35 -2.34 -4.06
N HIS A 91 -5.26 -2.86 -4.64
CA HIS A 91 -3.94 -2.39 -4.25
C HIS A 91 -3.66 -0.96 -4.71
N LEU A 92 -4.09 -0.61 -5.92
CA LEU A 92 -3.95 0.74 -6.48
C LEU A 92 -4.66 1.81 -5.66
N ILE A 93 -5.92 1.59 -5.27
CA ILE A 93 -6.68 2.58 -4.49
C ILE A 93 -6.22 2.60 -3.02
N SER A 94 -5.64 1.51 -2.53
CA SER A 94 -5.11 1.44 -1.17
C SER A 94 -3.90 2.35 -0.96
N ALA A 95 -3.07 2.58 -1.98
CA ALA A 95 -1.92 3.48 -1.89
C ALA A 95 -2.29 4.94 -1.52
N PRO A 96 -3.15 5.66 -2.25
CA PRO A 96 -3.52 7.03 -1.89
C PRO A 96 -4.31 7.09 -0.58
N LEU A 97 -5.13 6.08 -0.27
CA LEU A 97 -5.86 6.01 1.01
C LEU A 97 -4.90 5.87 2.20
N ALA A 98 -3.90 5.00 2.09
CA ALA A 98 -2.87 4.82 3.11
C ALA A 98 -2.19 6.17 3.43
N LEU A 99 -1.75 6.89 2.38
CA LEU A 99 -1.13 8.20 2.54
C LEU A 99 -2.09 9.24 3.15
N GLY A 100 -3.36 9.29 2.71
CA GLY A 100 -4.35 10.19 3.29
C GLY A 100 -4.57 9.95 4.80
N PHE A 101 -4.55 8.70 5.23
CA PHE A 101 -4.65 8.35 6.65
C PHE A 101 -3.37 8.63 7.43
N TYR A 102 -2.18 8.41 6.86
CA TYR A 102 -0.92 8.88 7.46
C TYR A 102 -0.86 10.40 7.62
N LEU A 103 -1.47 11.15 6.70
CA LEU A 103 -1.52 12.61 6.80
C LEU A 103 -2.38 13.04 7.98
N THR A 104 -3.51 12.37 8.16
CA THR A 104 -4.37 12.54 9.33
C THR A 104 -3.64 12.13 10.61
N SER A 105 -2.84 11.05 10.56
CA SER A 105 -2.09 10.56 11.72
C SER A 105 -1.04 11.55 12.21
N LEU A 106 -0.42 12.34 11.32
CA LEU A 106 0.51 13.39 11.74
C LEU A 106 -0.17 14.42 12.66
N ASP A 107 -1.40 14.81 12.33
CA ASP A 107 -2.19 15.75 13.12
C ASP A 107 -2.72 15.15 14.42
N GLU A 108 -3.09 13.87 14.41
CA GLU A 108 -3.52 13.11 15.59
C GLU A 108 -2.39 12.84 16.59
N THR A 109 -1.23 12.42 16.09
CA THR A 109 -0.14 11.83 16.89
C THR A 109 0.89 12.88 17.33
N PHE A 110 1.29 13.79 16.43
CA PHE A 110 2.48 14.62 16.65
C PHE A 110 2.18 16.11 16.80
N ASN A 111 1.01 16.57 16.35
CA ASN A 111 0.70 18.00 16.27
C ASN A 111 -0.08 18.55 17.49
N GLY A 112 -0.51 17.68 18.42
CA GLY A 112 -1.14 18.02 19.71
C GLY A 112 -2.50 18.78 19.65
N LYS A 113 -2.78 19.49 18.56
CA LYS A 113 -3.99 20.27 18.29
C LYS A 113 -5.14 19.42 17.71
N GLY A 114 -4.85 18.17 17.32
CA GLY A 114 -5.74 17.31 16.55
C GLY A 114 -6.59 16.31 17.36
N ALA A 115 -6.25 15.98 18.60
CA ALA A 115 -6.92 14.89 19.33
C ALA A 115 -8.45 15.07 19.49
N LYS A 116 -8.96 16.31 19.45
CA LYS A 116 -10.42 16.61 19.48
C LYS A 116 -11.06 16.79 18.09
N LYS A 117 -10.29 17.05 17.04
CA LYS A 117 -10.79 17.41 15.69
C LYS A 117 -10.57 16.30 14.66
N ALA A 118 -9.57 15.46 14.88
CA ALA A 118 -9.15 14.37 14.00
C ALA A 118 -9.61 12.99 14.49
N GLN A 119 -10.42 12.91 15.56
CA GLN A 119 -11.13 11.68 15.91
C GLN A 119 -12.15 11.38 14.79
N GLY A 120 -11.66 10.78 13.71
CA GLY A 120 -12.46 10.35 12.58
C GLY A 120 -13.51 9.40 13.13
N SER A 121 -14.79 9.73 12.96
CA SER A 121 -15.83 8.77 13.34
C SER A 121 -15.53 7.46 12.60
N TRP A 122 -15.45 6.34 13.30
CA TRP A 122 -15.27 5.01 12.69
C TRP A 122 -16.26 4.78 11.52
N LYS A 123 -17.43 5.45 11.58
CA LYS A 123 -18.43 5.50 10.51
C LYS A 123 -17.87 6.07 9.20
N LYS A 124 -17.04 7.12 9.25
CA LYS A 124 -16.34 7.69 8.08
C LYS A 124 -15.34 6.69 7.50
N THR A 125 -14.55 6.03 8.33
CA THR A 125 -13.61 4.99 7.87
C THR A 125 -14.36 3.82 7.20
N VAL A 126 -15.43 3.33 7.82
CA VAL A 126 -16.29 2.29 7.25
C VAL A 126 -16.95 2.77 5.95
N ALA A 127 -17.42 4.01 5.89
CA ALA A 127 -18.02 4.57 4.67
C ALA A 127 -17.00 4.67 3.54
N VAL A 128 -15.77 5.12 3.82
CA VAL A 128 -14.67 5.14 2.83
C VAL A 128 -14.35 3.73 2.36
N PHE A 129 -14.27 2.76 3.27
CA PHE A 129 -14.00 1.37 2.93
C PHE A 129 -15.12 0.77 2.06
N ILE A 130 -16.39 0.97 2.41
CA ILE A 130 -17.54 0.51 1.61
C ILE A 130 -17.56 1.18 0.24
N LEU A 131 -17.34 2.50 0.18
CA LEU A 131 -17.29 3.24 -1.08
C LEU A 131 -16.15 2.72 -1.98
N MET A 132 -14.98 2.45 -1.40
CA MET A 132 -13.85 1.85 -2.09
C MET A 132 -14.22 0.48 -2.67
N LEU A 133 -14.79 -0.42 -1.85
CA LEU A 133 -15.25 -1.73 -2.32
C LEU A 133 -16.28 -1.62 -3.43
N LEU A 134 -17.20 -0.65 -3.36
CA LEU A 134 -18.19 -0.39 -4.39
C LEU A 134 -17.51 0.05 -5.70
N ILE A 135 -16.60 1.04 -5.63
CA ILE A 135 -15.87 1.54 -6.81
C ILE A 135 -15.10 0.40 -7.48
N ILE A 136 -14.33 -0.38 -6.70
CA ILE A 136 -13.57 -1.51 -7.20
C ILE A 136 -14.48 -2.55 -7.85
N SER A 137 -15.58 -2.91 -7.19
CA SER A 137 -16.51 -3.94 -7.71
C SER A 137 -17.16 -3.49 -9.02
N VAL A 138 -17.52 -2.21 -9.12
CA VAL A 138 -18.07 -1.62 -10.35
C VAL A 138 -17.02 -1.67 -11.46
N LEU A 139 -15.80 -1.21 -11.21
CA LEU A 139 -14.72 -1.23 -12.22
C LEU A 139 -14.40 -2.66 -12.67
N ALA A 140 -14.28 -3.60 -11.72
CA ALA A 140 -14.02 -5.00 -12.02
C ALA A 140 -15.13 -5.65 -12.86
N SER A 141 -16.39 -5.23 -12.68
CA SER A 141 -17.53 -5.74 -13.48
C SER A 141 -17.56 -5.24 -14.93
N PHE A 142 -16.89 -4.12 -15.22
CA PHE A 142 -16.76 -3.58 -16.58
C PHE A 142 -15.49 -4.05 -17.29
N SER A 143 -14.54 -4.65 -16.56
CA SER A 143 -13.29 -5.18 -17.10
C SER A 143 -13.58 -6.37 -18.02
N SER A 144 -13.43 -6.18 -19.33
CA SER A 144 -13.68 -7.24 -20.32
C SER A 144 -12.54 -8.27 -20.39
N SER A 145 -11.35 -7.89 -19.92
CA SER A 145 -10.19 -8.72 -19.66
C SER A 145 -9.53 -8.29 -18.37
N THR A 146 -8.65 -9.11 -17.81
CA THR A 146 -7.68 -8.61 -16.83
C THR A 146 -6.90 -7.47 -17.49
N TRP A 147 -6.80 -6.31 -16.85
CA TRP A 147 -6.05 -5.15 -17.36
C TRP A 147 -6.63 -4.47 -18.62
N ASP A 148 -7.94 -4.24 -18.65
CA ASP A 148 -8.57 -3.49 -19.75
C ASP A 148 -7.99 -2.07 -19.86
N VAL A 149 -7.28 -1.77 -20.94
CA VAL A 149 -6.48 -0.54 -21.12
C VAL A 149 -7.33 0.73 -21.01
N GLU A 150 -8.58 0.69 -21.48
CA GLU A 150 -9.48 1.83 -21.47
C GLU A 150 -9.91 2.22 -20.05
N ILE A 151 -9.91 1.26 -19.13
CA ILE A 151 -10.23 1.46 -17.71
C ILE A 151 -8.95 1.71 -16.91
N GLU A 152 -7.91 0.91 -17.18
CA GLU A 152 -6.66 0.85 -16.44
C GLU A 152 -5.90 2.18 -16.51
N VAL A 153 -5.67 2.73 -17.71
CA VAL A 153 -4.85 3.94 -17.85
C VAL A 153 -5.46 5.13 -17.11
N PRO A 154 -6.76 5.47 -17.26
CA PRO A 154 -7.38 6.51 -16.46
C PRO A 154 -7.36 6.22 -14.95
N PHE A 155 -7.62 4.97 -14.55
CA PHE A 155 -7.67 4.60 -13.15
C PHE A 155 -6.31 4.73 -12.45
N VAL A 156 -5.24 4.27 -13.10
CA VAL A 156 -3.89 4.41 -12.55
C VAL A 156 -3.48 5.88 -12.50
N LEU A 157 -3.84 6.73 -13.48
CA LEU A 157 -3.56 8.16 -13.39
C LEU A 157 -4.27 8.84 -12.21
N VAL A 158 -5.54 8.47 -11.97
CA VAL A 158 -6.36 9.01 -10.87
C VAL A 158 -5.91 8.49 -9.51
N THR A 159 -5.22 7.36 -9.43
CA THR A 159 -4.66 6.84 -8.15
C THR A 159 -3.20 7.25 -7.95
N ALA A 160 -2.37 7.25 -9.00
CA ALA A 160 -0.95 7.59 -8.93
C ALA A 160 -0.70 9.07 -8.65
N LEU A 161 -1.39 9.98 -9.33
CA LEU A 161 -1.16 11.41 -9.14
C LEU A 161 -1.47 11.85 -7.70
N PRO A 162 -2.63 11.49 -7.09
CA PRO A 162 -2.88 11.75 -5.68
C PRO A 162 -1.85 11.09 -4.75
N THR A 163 -1.40 9.88 -5.07
CA THR A 163 -0.37 9.19 -4.27
C THR A 163 0.92 10.01 -4.22
N LEU A 164 1.42 10.48 -5.37
CA LEU A 164 2.64 11.29 -5.43
C LEU A 164 2.50 12.64 -4.73
N ILE A 165 1.35 13.30 -4.91
CA ILE A 165 1.05 14.57 -4.22
C ILE A 165 1.02 14.37 -2.70
N LEU A 166 0.29 13.36 -2.23
CA LEU A 166 0.18 13.05 -0.79
C LEU A 166 1.52 12.65 -0.20
N ALA A 167 2.34 11.88 -0.92
CA ALA A 167 3.68 11.53 -0.48
C ALA A 167 4.55 12.78 -0.31
N GLY A 168 4.54 13.70 -1.28
CA GLY A 168 5.26 14.98 -1.18
C GLY A 168 4.82 15.82 0.02
N VAL A 169 3.50 15.96 0.23
CA VAL A 169 2.94 16.68 1.38
C VAL A 169 3.35 16.01 2.70
N LEU A 170 3.30 14.68 2.78
CA LEU A 170 3.69 13.92 3.96
C LEU A 170 5.17 14.02 4.26
N LEU A 171 6.04 13.96 3.26
CA LEU A 171 7.48 14.15 3.43
C LEU A 171 7.77 15.52 4.05
N GLU A 172 7.09 16.57 3.59
CA GLU A 172 7.23 17.91 4.15
C GLU A 172 6.70 18.00 5.58
N ARG A 173 5.47 17.53 5.83
CA ARG A 173 4.84 17.61 7.15
C ARG A 173 5.47 16.67 8.18
N SER A 174 6.08 15.57 7.75
CA SER A 174 6.73 14.59 8.64
C SER A 174 7.89 15.18 9.43
N LYS A 175 8.46 16.34 9.01
CA LYS A 175 9.50 17.07 9.75
C LYS A 175 9.11 17.40 11.20
N ILE A 176 7.82 17.38 11.52
CA ILE A 176 7.32 17.52 12.89
C ILE A 176 7.76 16.38 13.83
N ILE A 177 8.09 15.21 13.29
CA ILE A 177 8.65 14.07 14.05
C ILE A 177 10.15 14.34 14.29
N SER A 178 10.46 15.44 14.95
CA SER A 178 11.84 15.88 15.18
C SER A 178 12.53 15.10 16.31
N GLU A 179 11.76 14.46 17.19
CA GLU A 179 12.26 13.78 18.39
C GLU A 179 12.90 12.40 18.10
N SER A 180 12.66 11.82 16.92
CA SER A 180 13.24 10.53 16.55
C SER A 180 13.63 10.49 15.07
N THR A 181 14.93 10.60 14.81
CA THR A 181 15.51 10.43 13.47
C THR A 181 15.16 9.07 12.87
N LEU A 182 15.10 8.01 13.68
CA LEU A 182 14.76 6.67 13.22
C LEU A 182 13.29 6.57 12.81
N ALA A 183 12.35 7.11 13.60
CA ALA A 183 10.93 7.13 13.24
C ALA A 183 10.70 7.98 11.98
N LEU A 184 11.30 9.17 11.92
CA LEU A 184 11.21 10.05 10.75
C LEU A 184 11.76 9.37 9.49
N THR A 185 12.93 8.76 9.58
CA THR A 185 13.57 8.08 8.43
C THR A 185 12.72 6.89 7.98
N SER A 186 12.23 6.09 8.91
CA SER A 186 11.40 4.92 8.60
C SER A 186 10.07 5.32 7.96
N LEU A 187 9.42 6.38 8.46
CA LEU A 187 8.24 6.96 7.82
C LEU A 187 8.55 7.42 6.38
N ARG A 188 9.64 8.16 6.17
CA ARG A 188 10.03 8.62 4.82
C ARG A 188 10.30 7.47 3.87
N VAL A 189 11.02 6.43 4.31
CA VAL A 189 11.28 5.23 3.50
C VAL A 189 9.97 4.53 3.15
N MET A 190 9.03 4.40 4.09
CA MET A 190 7.71 3.83 3.84
C MET A 190 6.91 4.66 2.82
N LEU A 191 6.88 5.98 2.94
CA LEU A 191 6.18 6.89 2.00
C LEU A 191 6.76 6.85 0.58
N LEU A 192 8.10 6.79 0.48
CA LEU A 192 8.80 6.61 -0.78
C LEU A 192 8.51 5.23 -1.36
N GLY A 193 8.51 4.18 -0.53
CA GLY A 193 8.18 2.82 -0.94
C GLY A 193 6.78 2.70 -1.55
N VAL A 194 5.76 3.28 -0.91
CA VAL A 194 4.38 3.35 -1.46
C VAL A 194 4.33 4.10 -2.81
N SER A 195 5.09 5.19 -2.93
CA SER A 195 5.20 5.92 -4.20
C SER A 195 5.87 5.08 -5.30
N VAL A 196 6.96 4.38 -4.97
CA VAL A 196 7.68 3.52 -5.91
C VAL A 196 6.82 2.34 -6.34
N LEU A 197 6.06 1.72 -5.43
CA LEU A 197 5.08 0.67 -5.76
C LEU A 197 4.11 1.17 -6.84
N THR A 198 3.57 2.38 -6.66
CA THR A 198 2.59 2.95 -7.61
C THR A 198 3.22 3.28 -8.98
N ILE A 199 4.43 3.86 -9.00
CA ILE A 199 5.15 4.17 -10.25
C ILE A 199 5.59 2.90 -10.98
N SER A 200 6.03 1.88 -10.24
CA SER A 200 6.51 0.63 -10.84
C SER A 200 5.39 -0.16 -11.50
N ILE A 201 4.14 -0.07 -11.01
CA ILE A 201 2.97 -0.59 -11.73
C ILE A 201 2.85 0.09 -13.09
N LEU A 202 2.81 1.42 -13.13
CA LEU A 202 2.71 2.19 -14.38
C LEU A 202 3.80 1.81 -15.40
N ALA A 203 5.04 1.75 -14.93
CA ALA A 203 6.17 1.51 -15.80
C ALA A 203 6.28 0.03 -16.24
N GLY A 204 5.89 -0.92 -15.38
CA GLY A 204 5.73 -2.32 -15.74
C GLY A 204 4.67 -2.51 -16.83
N ARG A 205 3.51 -1.86 -16.68
CA ARG A 205 2.42 -1.88 -17.67
C ARG A 205 2.81 -1.25 -19.00
N TYR A 206 3.53 -0.14 -18.98
CA TYR A 206 4.10 0.40 -20.21
C TYR A 206 5.03 -0.61 -20.91
N GLY A 207 5.83 -1.35 -20.13
CA GLY A 207 6.66 -2.44 -20.66
C GLY A 207 5.84 -3.52 -21.36
N ASP A 208 4.71 -3.90 -20.79
CA ASP A 208 3.77 -4.89 -21.35
C ASP A 208 3.15 -4.40 -22.66
N PHE A 209 2.55 -3.20 -22.67
CA PHE A 209 1.95 -2.60 -23.87
C PHE A 209 2.95 -2.32 -24.99
N ALA A 210 4.21 -2.02 -24.65
CA ALA A 210 5.27 -1.81 -25.62
C ALA A 210 5.93 -3.13 -26.09
N HIS A 211 5.44 -4.29 -25.64
CA HIS A 211 6.02 -5.61 -25.87
C HIS A 211 7.51 -5.71 -25.48
N LYS A 212 7.89 -5.02 -24.39
CA LYS A 212 9.26 -4.97 -23.83
C LYS A 212 9.33 -5.77 -22.52
N ALA A 213 9.47 -7.09 -22.65
CA ALA A 213 9.55 -8.00 -21.50
C ALA A 213 10.63 -7.62 -20.46
N GLN A 214 11.77 -7.06 -20.88
CA GLN A 214 12.82 -6.62 -19.95
C GLN A 214 12.36 -5.47 -19.03
N VAL A 215 11.59 -4.52 -19.58
CA VAL A 215 11.05 -3.39 -18.82
C VAL A 215 10.05 -3.92 -17.80
N TYR A 216 9.15 -4.79 -18.23
CA TYR A 216 8.18 -5.46 -17.36
C TYR A 216 8.86 -6.17 -16.18
N ILE A 217 9.81 -7.05 -16.45
CA ILE A 217 10.53 -7.84 -15.42
C ILE A 217 11.28 -6.92 -14.45
N MET A 218 11.94 -5.88 -14.95
CA MET A 218 12.69 -4.94 -14.10
C MET A 218 11.77 -4.23 -13.12
N PHE A 219 10.60 -3.75 -13.57
CA PHE A 219 9.67 -3.05 -12.70
C PHE A 219 8.91 -3.97 -11.75
N HIS A 220 8.64 -5.22 -12.15
CA HIS A 220 8.16 -6.26 -11.23
C HIS A 220 9.16 -6.56 -10.12
N GLN A 221 10.46 -6.64 -10.43
CA GLN A 221 11.49 -6.80 -9.39
C GLN A 221 11.60 -5.56 -8.49
N LEU A 222 11.42 -4.36 -9.05
CA LEU A 222 11.39 -3.14 -8.26
C LEU A 222 10.18 -3.11 -7.30
N GLN A 223 9.02 -3.63 -7.71
CA GLN A 223 7.88 -3.82 -6.82
C GLN A 223 8.23 -4.76 -5.67
N ASN A 224 8.84 -5.92 -5.96
CA ASN A 224 9.23 -6.90 -4.93
C ASN A 224 10.11 -6.26 -3.86
N ILE A 225 11.16 -5.55 -4.28
CA ILE A 225 12.05 -4.81 -3.39
C ILE A 225 11.25 -3.78 -2.58
N SER A 226 10.38 -3.04 -3.25
CA SER A 226 9.59 -1.98 -2.61
C SER A 226 8.61 -2.51 -1.58
N HIS A 227 7.97 -3.67 -1.80
CA HIS A 227 7.12 -4.31 -0.80
C HIS A 227 7.91 -4.66 0.46
N VAL A 228 9.08 -5.30 0.30
CA VAL A 228 9.93 -5.71 1.44
C VAL A 228 10.48 -4.49 2.19
N VAL A 229 10.96 -3.48 1.47
CA VAL A 229 11.49 -2.24 2.06
C VAL A 229 10.40 -1.49 2.81
N THR A 230 9.21 -1.35 2.21
CA THR A 230 8.05 -0.69 2.83
C THR A 230 7.63 -1.42 4.10
N ALA A 231 7.53 -2.76 4.05
CA ALA A 231 7.17 -3.58 5.20
C ALA A 231 8.17 -3.43 6.34
N THR A 232 9.47 -3.48 6.02
CA THR A 232 10.55 -3.35 7.00
C THR A 232 10.54 -1.96 7.64
N ALA A 233 10.43 -0.90 6.84
CA ALA A 233 10.38 0.47 7.32
C ALA A 233 9.14 0.72 8.19
N LEU A 234 7.99 0.17 7.79
CA LEU A 234 6.75 0.20 8.56
C LEU A 234 6.93 -0.44 9.94
N LEU A 235 7.53 -1.64 10.00
CA LEU A 235 7.77 -2.32 11.28
C LEU A 235 8.70 -1.52 12.18
N ILE A 236 9.81 -1.01 11.64
CA ILE A 236 10.76 -0.18 12.40
C ILE A 236 10.05 1.08 12.93
N PHE A 237 9.26 1.75 12.09
CA PHE A 237 8.48 2.92 12.49
C PHE A 237 7.54 2.59 13.66
N VAL A 238 6.75 1.52 13.53
CA VAL A 238 5.76 1.09 14.52
C VAL A 238 6.40 0.73 15.85
N VAL A 239 7.48 -0.06 15.83
CA VAL A 239 8.21 -0.43 17.05
C VAL A 239 8.82 0.81 17.71
N THR A 240 9.40 1.72 16.92
CA THR A 240 10.00 2.95 17.44
C THR A 240 8.95 3.84 18.11
N VAL A 241 7.81 4.07 17.46
CA VAL A 241 6.70 4.88 18.02
C VAL A 241 6.13 4.23 19.28
N ALA A 242 5.93 2.91 19.29
CA ALA A 242 5.44 2.19 20.46
C ALA A 242 6.42 2.27 21.65
N GLN A 243 7.73 2.21 21.39
CA GLN A 243 8.75 2.39 22.43
C GLN A 243 8.77 3.80 23.01
N ILE A 244 8.65 4.83 22.16
CA ILE A 244 8.58 6.23 22.59
C ILE A 244 7.39 6.43 23.52
N GLU A 245 6.18 6.00 23.14
CA GLU A 245 5.01 6.15 24.01
C GLU A 245 5.19 5.41 25.34
N ARG A 246 5.72 4.18 25.30
CA ARG A 246 5.98 3.42 26.53
C ARG A 246 6.90 4.17 27.49
N LEU A 247 7.94 4.82 26.97
CA LEU A 247 8.86 5.61 27.78
C LEU A 247 8.19 6.87 28.34
N LEU A 248 7.31 7.52 27.57
CA LEU A 248 6.57 8.72 28.00
C LEU A 248 5.45 8.41 29.00
N THR A 249 4.89 7.20 28.98
CA THR A 249 3.78 6.76 29.84
C THR A 249 4.25 5.97 31.07
N ALA A 250 5.53 5.59 31.14
CA ALA A 250 6.09 4.94 32.31
C ALA A 250 5.99 5.88 33.53
N PRO A 251 5.49 5.41 34.69
CA PRO A 251 5.49 6.23 35.89
C PRO A 251 6.93 6.62 36.20
N LEU A 252 7.19 7.92 36.33
CA LEU A 252 8.42 8.42 36.90
C LEU A 252 8.52 7.81 38.30
N ASN A 253 9.38 6.80 38.47
CA ASN A 253 9.75 6.32 39.78
C ASN A 253 10.31 7.54 40.53
N LYS A 254 9.51 8.07 41.46
CA LYS A 254 9.95 9.00 42.50
C LYS A 254 10.59 8.20 43.62
#